data_AF-A0A850GGB5-F1
#
_entry.id   AF-A0A850GGB5-F1
#
_cell.length_a   1.000
_cell.length_b   1.000
_cell.length_c   1.000
_cell.angle_alpha   90.00
_cell.angle_beta   90.00
_cell.angle_gamma   90.00
#
_symmetry.space_group_name_H-M   'P 1'
#
loop_
_entity.id
_entity.type
_entity.pdbx_description
1 polymer ?
#
loop_
_entity_poly.entity_id
_entity_poly.type
_entity_poly.pdbx_seq_one_letter_code
_entity_poly.pdbx_strand_id
1 'polypeptide(L)'
;MRVQRALTTAIPLVMTLAMAGCITTTAQHEELQREVVDLKKKVSERDTQLQETLVLAQEQMAKVEEQLEKAERLLRDNQATLGVRVDDLELGLADVRGLAEDSQNGLAAISQNIDESRTEVDQRLAALETQIKAETDIPEGKSDLLRAAEQALSAKEYDRARRLFRTYLSRYPADAKEAEVRFEIGQTLFAQRDYRSALGEFYWLVQNAPDSEVIHDAVYYSGLAFAKLGQCDKSVAYFQAIIKDGSGAPERYQKQAKKQIETLEKDDGKICTDRRDPEAEAEAGEPAS
;
A
#
# COMPACT_ATOMS: atom_id res chain seq x y z
N MET A 1 -123.34 -101.57 8.29
CA MET A 1 -122.21 -101.65 9.25
C MET A 1 -120.96 -101.24 8.49
N ARG A 2 -120.25 -100.20 8.98
CA ARG A 2 -118.84 -99.86 8.78
C ARG A 2 -118.20 -100.23 7.42
N VAL A 3 -117.93 -99.25 6.55
CA VAL A 3 -116.61 -98.55 6.44
C VAL A 3 -115.57 -99.56 5.90
N GLN A 4 -115.03 -99.47 4.67
CA GLN A 4 -114.36 -98.34 4.04
C GLN A 4 -114.02 -98.67 2.57
N ARG A 5 -114.45 -97.79 1.64
CA ARG A 5 -113.80 -97.28 0.41
C ARG A 5 -113.09 -98.29 -0.53
N ALA A 6 -113.67 -98.67 -1.68
CA ALA A 6 -113.78 -97.95 -2.97
C ALA A 6 -112.50 -98.07 -3.84
N LEU A 7 -112.51 -98.37 -5.16
CA LEU A 7 -113.59 -98.55 -6.13
C LEU A 7 -113.06 -99.39 -7.32
N THR A 8 -113.99 -100.16 -7.87
CA THR A 8 -114.09 -101.04 -9.03
C THR A 8 -113.67 -100.50 -10.43
N THR A 9 -113.20 -101.44 -11.27
CA THR A 9 -113.55 -101.70 -12.70
C THR A 9 -113.41 -100.62 -13.78
N ALA A 10 -112.73 -100.95 -14.89
CA ALA A 10 -113.30 -100.99 -16.26
C ALA A 10 -112.22 -101.28 -17.34
N ILE A 11 -112.38 -102.38 -18.07
CA ILE A 11 -111.90 -102.62 -19.45
C ILE A 11 -113.12 -102.27 -20.34
N PRO A 12 -113.08 -101.56 -21.51
CA PRO A 12 -112.37 -101.98 -22.74
C PRO A 12 -112.03 -100.88 -23.81
N LEU A 13 -111.47 -101.34 -24.96
CA LEU A 13 -111.73 -100.92 -26.36
C LEU A 13 -111.02 -99.69 -27.00
N VAL A 14 -110.16 -99.99 -27.98
CA VAL A 14 -109.99 -99.41 -29.35
C VAL A 14 -110.10 -97.89 -29.55
N MET A 15 -109.02 -97.24 -30.01
CA MET A 15 -109.06 -96.36 -31.19
C MET A 15 -107.66 -95.97 -31.71
N THR A 16 -107.52 -96.03 -33.03
CA THR A 16 -106.40 -95.62 -33.88
C THR A 16 -106.19 -94.10 -33.94
N LEU A 17 -104.97 -93.72 -34.37
CA LEU A 17 -104.49 -92.42 -34.88
C LEU A 17 -104.18 -91.33 -33.84
N ALA A 18 -102.91 -90.89 -33.78
CA ALA A 18 -102.48 -89.65 -34.44
C ALA A 18 -101.06 -89.18 -34.03
N MET A 19 -100.38 -88.58 -35.01
CA MET A 19 -99.41 -87.47 -34.91
C MET A 19 -97.91 -87.80 -34.78
N ALA A 20 -97.29 -87.89 -35.96
CA ALA A 20 -95.87 -87.66 -36.18
C ALA A 20 -95.57 -86.16 -36.09
N GLY A 21 -94.79 -85.76 -35.09
CA GLY A 21 -94.13 -84.46 -35.02
C GLY A 21 -92.83 -84.64 -34.24
N CYS A 22 -91.68 -84.58 -34.92
CA CYS A 22 -90.32 -84.36 -34.39
C CYS A 22 -89.23 -84.63 -35.48
N ILE A 23 -89.28 -84.01 -36.66
CA ILE A 23 -88.25 -84.24 -37.71
C ILE A 23 -87.58 -82.94 -38.22
N THR A 24 -88.07 -81.73 -37.92
CA THR A 24 -87.57 -80.50 -38.55
C THR A 24 -86.51 -79.70 -37.75
N THR A 25 -86.08 -80.15 -36.55
CA THR A 25 -85.09 -79.43 -35.73
C THR A 25 -83.64 -79.87 -35.96
N THR A 26 -83.39 -80.95 -36.71
CA THR A 26 -82.04 -81.51 -36.89
C THR A 26 -81.19 -80.73 -37.89
N ALA A 27 -81.78 -80.19 -38.97
CA ALA A 27 -81.04 -79.49 -40.02
C ALA A 27 -80.47 -78.12 -39.56
N GLN A 28 -81.22 -77.33 -38.81
CA GLN A 28 -80.74 -76.06 -38.25
C GLN A 28 -79.70 -76.27 -37.14
N HIS A 29 -79.75 -77.41 -36.45
CA HIS A 29 -78.78 -77.76 -35.41
C HIS A 29 -77.42 -78.16 -36.00
N GLU A 30 -77.42 -78.87 -37.13
CA GLU A 30 -76.18 -79.22 -37.86
C GLU A 30 -75.47 -77.99 -38.44
N GLU A 31 -76.20 -76.98 -38.92
CA GLU A 31 -75.62 -75.74 -39.45
C GLU A 31 -74.95 -74.89 -38.36
N LEU A 32 -75.64 -74.71 -37.22
CA LEU A 32 -75.07 -74.04 -36.04
C LEU A 32 -73.85 -74.80 -35.48
N GLN A 33 -73.86 -76.13 -35.47
CA GLN A 33 -72.71 -76.92 -35.05
C GLN A 33 -71.50 -76.72 -35.97
N ARG A 34 -71.71 -76.57 -37.28
CA ARG A 34 -70.63 -76.24 -38.23
C ARG A 34 -70.08 -74.83 -38.00
N GLU A 35 -70.93 -73.83 -37.79
CA GLU A 35 -70.48 -72.46 -37.47
C GLU A 35 -69.70 -72.40 -36.16
N VAL A 36 -70.14 -73.11 -35.11
CA VAL A 36 -69.42 -73.18 -33.83
C VAL A 36 -68.05 -73.84 -34.00
N VAL A 37 -67.93 -74.87 -34.84
CA VAL A 37 -66.64 -75.52 -35.16
C VAL A 37 -65.72 -74.56 -35.95
N ASP A 38 -66.26 -73.83 -36.93
CA ASP A 38 -65.50 -72.85 -37.71
C ASP A 38 -65.05 -71.64 -36.87
N LEU A 39 -65.91 -71.16 -35.97
CA LEU A 39 -65.58 -70.14 -34.97
C LEU A 39 -64.50 -70.63 -33.99
N LYS A 40 -64.62 -71.85 -33.46
CA LYS A 40 -63.57 -72.44 -32.60
C LYS A 40 -62.24 -72.56 -33.33
N LYS A 41 -62.26 -72.90 -34.62
CA LYS A 41 -61.06 -72.95 -35.46
C LYS A 41 -60.44 -71.57 -35.65
N LYS A 42 -61.24 -70.55 -35.99
CA LYS A 42 -60.80 -69.14 -36.10
C LYS A 42 -60.27 -68.58 -34.78
N VAL A 43 -60.89 -68.92 -33.65
CA VAL A 43 -60.43 -68.55 -32.31
C VAL A 43 -59.09 -69.23 -32.02
N SER A 44 -58.95 -70.52 -32.30
CA SER A 44 -57.67 -71.24 -32.15
C SER A 44 -56.57 -70.65 -33.04
N GLU A 45 -56.88 -70.30 -34.29
CA GLU A 45 -55.93 -69.67 -35.22
C GLU A 45 -55.52 -68.27 -34.73
N ARG A 46 -56.48 -67.45 -34.27
CA ARG A 46 -56.23 -66.14 -33.64
C ARG A 46 -55.41 -66.27 -32.37
N ASP A 47 -55.70 -67.23 -31.50
CA ASP A 47 -54.95 -67.48 -30.26
C ASP A 47 -53.50 -67.83 -30.59
N THR A 48 -53.28 -68.70 -31.60
CA THR A 48 -51.93 -69.06 -32.06
C THR A 48 -51.18 -67.83 -32.60
N GLN A 49 -51.84 -66.99 -33.40
CA GLN A 49 -51.30 -65.72 -33.90
C GLN A 49 -51.00 -64.72 -32.78
N LEU A 50 -51.89 -64.62 -31.78
CA LEU A 50 -51.71 -63.77 -30.60
C LEU A 50 -50.51 -64.23 -29.78
N GLN A 51 -50.33 -65.53 -29.65
CA GLN A 51 -49.22 -66.13 -28.91
C GLN A 51 -47.89 -65.90 -29.64
N GLU A 52 -47.87 -66.03 -30.96
CA GLU A 52 -46.71 -65.73 -31.79
C GLU A 52 -46.33 -64.23 -31.76
N THR A 53 -47.33 -63.34 -31.85
CA THR A 53 -47.12 -61.89 -31.73
C THR A 53 -46.69 -61.45 -30.34
N LEU A 54 -47.19 -62.08 -29.27
CA LEU A 54 -46.73 -61.85 -27.90
C LEU A 54 -45.25 -62.22 -27.73
N VAL A 55 -44.82 -63.36 -28.28
CA VAL A 55 -43.41 -63.78 -28.24
C VAL A 55 -42.53 -62.79 -29.01
N LEU A 56 -42.95 -62.38 -30.20
CA LEU A 56 -42.26 -61.36 -31.00
C LEU A 56 -42.16 -60.00 -30.27
N ALA A 57 -43.26 -59.56 -29.65
CA ALA A 57 -43.30 -58.32 -28.87
C ALA A 57 -42.39 -58.40 -27.64
N GLN A 58 -42.35 -59.54 -26.95
CA GLN A 58 -41.42 -59.78 -25.84
C GLN A 58 -39.96 -59.75 -26.29
N GLU A 59 -39.64 -60.34 -27.44
CA GLU A 59 -38.29 -60.31 -28.00
C GLU A 59 -37.87 -58.88 -28.39
N GLN A 60 -38.78 -58.10 -28.98
CA GLN A 60 -38.53 -56.69 -29.29
C GLN A 60 -38.37 -55.83 -28.03
N MET A 61 -39.20 -56.04 -27.00
CA MET A 61 -39.07 -55.36 -25.71
C MET A 61 -37.70 -55.66 -25.08
N ALA A 62 -37.27 -56.93 -25.08
CA ALA A 62 -35.96 -57.32 -24.57
C ALA A 62 -34.81 -56.63 -25.33
N LYS A 63 -34.90 -56.51 -26.65
CA LYS A 63 -33.91 -55.75 -27.46
C LYS A 63 -33.91 -54.27 -27.12
N VAL A 64 -35.08 -53.66 -26.89
CA VAL A 64 -35.18 -52.25 -26.50
C VAL A 64 -34.59 -52.01 -25.11
N GLU A 65 -34.88 -52.89 -24.14
CA GLU A 65 -34.29 -52.85 -22.80
C GLU A 65 -32.76 -52.96 -22.84
N GLU A 66 -32.21 -53.86 -23.66
CA GLU A 66 -30.76 -54.00 -23.84
C GLU A 66 -30.11 -52.73 -24.41
N GLN A 67 -30.75 -52.12 -25.44
CA GLN A 67 -30.26 -50.88 -26.03
C GLN A 67 -30.36 -49.70 -25.07
N LEU A 68 -31.44 -49.64 -24.28
CA LEU A 68 -31.62 -48.63 -23.25
C LEU A 68 -30.55 -48.75 -22.17
N GLU A 69 -30.26 -49.97 -21.70
CA GLU A 69 -29.22 -50.21 -20.69
C GLU A 69 -27.82 -49.83 -21.22
N LYS A 70 -27.53 -50.13 -22.50
CA LYS A 70 -26.30 -49.68 -23.17
C LYS A 70 -26.22 -48.15 -23.25
N ALA A 71 -27.31 -47.48 -23.61
CA ALA A 71 -27.38 -46.02 -23.69
C ALA A 71 -27.22 -45.37 -22.31
N GLU A 72 -27.85 -45.93 -21.28
CA GLU A 72 -27.73 -45.47 -19.89
C GLU A 72 -26.29 -45.59 -19.38
N ARG A 73 -25.62 -46.74 -19.62
CA ARG A 73 -24.21 -46.92 -19.26
C ARG A 73 -23.32 -45.89 -19.94
N LEU A 74 -23.47 -45.69 -21.25
CA LEU A 74 -22.72 -44.68 -22.00
C LEU A 74 -22.96 -43.27 -21.49
N LEU A 75 -24.21 -42.91 -21.18
CA LEU A 75 -24.54 -41.60 -20.62
C LEU A 75 -23.90 -41.41 -19.25
N ARG A 76 -23.94 -42.43 -18.39
CA ARG A 76 -23.36 -42.40 -17.04
C ARG A 76 -21.84 -42.27 -17.08
N ASP A 77 -21.18 -43.02 -17.95
CA ASP A 77 -19.72 -42.96 -18.14
C ASP A 77 -19.28 -41.61 -18.72
N ASN A 78 -20.03 -41.09 -19.71
CA ASN A 78 -19.77 -39.77 -20.26
C ASN A 78 -20.00 -38.68 -19.22
N GLN A 79 -21.06 -38.74 -18.41
CA GLN A 79 -21.31 -37.78 -17.33
C GLN A 79 -20.18 -37.78 -16.30
N ALA A 80 -19.71 -38.95 -15.87
CA ALA A 80 -18.58 -39.06 -14.95
C ALA A 80 -17.30 -38.47 -15.55
N THR A 81 -17.01 -38.76 -16.82
CA THR A 81 -15.82 -38.25 -17.52
C THR A 81 -15.90 -36.74 -17.76
N LEU A 82 -17.08 -36.22 -18.10
CA LEU A 82 -17.32 -34.78 -18.26
C LEU A 82 -17.15 -34.05 -16.94
N GLY A 83 -17.65 -34.61 -15.82
CA GLY A 83 -17.47 -34.05 -14.48
C GLY A 83 -16.00 -33.83 -14.16
N VAL A 84 -15.18 -34.87 -14.31
CA VAL A 84 -13.72 -34.78 -14.05
C VAL A 84 -13.05 -33.73 -14.93
N ARG A 85 -13.40 -33.65 -16.22
CA ARG A 85 -12.82 -32.63 -17.12
C ARG A 85 -13.23 -31.21 -16.77
N VAL A 86 -14.48 -31.02 -16.33
CA VAL A 86 -14.96 -29.71 -15.87
C VAL A 86 -14.24 -29.32 -14.59
N ASP A 87 -14.11 -30.24 -13.63
CA ASP A 87 -13.36 -30.00 -12.39
C ASP A 87 -11.89 -29.63 -12.67
N ASP A 88 -11.22 -30.36 -13.59
CA ASP A 88 -9.84 -30.06 -14.01
C ASP A 88 -9.74 -28.67 -14.68
N LEU A 89 -10.73 -28.30 -15.51
CA LEU A 89 -10.77 -26.99 -16.14
C LEU A 89 -11.01 -25.86 -15.12
N GLU A 90 -11.86 -26.09 -14.12
CA GLU A 90 -12.11 -25.14 -13.03
C GLU A 90 -10.85 -24.92 -12.19
N LEU A 91 -10.13 -26.00 -11.85
CA LEU A 91 -8.85 -25.93 -11.15
C LEU A 91 -7.79 -25.20 -11.99
N GLY A 92 -7.67 -25.51 -13.28
CA GLY A 92 -6.74 -24.84 -14.18
C GLY A 92 -7.05 -23.35 -14.35
N LEU A 93 -8.34 -22.98 -14.39
CA LEU A 93 -8.76 -21.57 -14.44
C LEU A 93 -8.43 -20.82 -13.15
N ALA A 94 -8.62 -21.47 -11.99
CA ALA A 94 -8.24 -20.91 -10.71
C ALA A 94 -6.72 -20.66 -10.62
N ASP A 95 -5.91 -21.58 -11.10
CA ASP A 95 -4.44 -21.46 -11.13
C ASP A 95 -3.97 -20.32 -12.04
N VAL A 96 -4.48 -20.27 -13.29
CA VAL A 96 -4.17 -19.18 -14.23
C VAL A 96 -4.59 -17.83 -13.67
N ARG A 97 -5.74 -17.76 -12.98
CA ARG A 97 -6.20 -16.53 -12.32
C ARG A 97 -5.25 -16.13 -11.17
N GLY A 98 -4.84 -17.07 -10.34
CA GLY A 98 -3.85 -16.83 -9.28
C GLY A 98 -2.54 -16.29 -9.84
N LEU A 99 -2.00 -16.92 -10.88
CA LEU A 99 -0.78 -16.46 -11.56
C LEU A 99 -0.93 -15.08 -12.18
N ALA A 100 -2.10 -14.76 -12.74
CA ALA A 100 -2.38 -13.44 -13.30
C ALA A 100 -2.45 -12.35 -12.20
N GLU A 101 -3.09 -12.65 -11.07
CA GLU A 101 -3.16 -11.76 -9.91
C GLU A 101 -1.75 -11.52 -9.32
N ASP A 102 -0.94 -12.59 -9.16
CA ASP A 102 0.44 -12.49 -8.70
C ASP A 102 1.31 -11.67 -9.66
N SER A 103 1.17 -11.87 -10.97
CA SER A 103 1.90 -11.08 -11.97
C SER A 103 1.49 -9.60 -11.95
N GLN A 104 0.20 -9.29 -11.76
CA GLN A 104 -0.26 -7.91 -11.65
C GLN A 104 0.29 -7.25 -10.39
N ASN A 105 0.28 -7.95 -9.25
CA ASN A 105 0.86 -7.47 -8.01
C ASN A 105 2.37 -7.24 -8.13
N GLY A 106 3.09 -8.17 -8.78
CA GLY A 106 4.52 -8.03 -9.06
C GLY A 106 4.84 -6.83 -9.95
N LEU A 107 4.06 -6.60 -11.02
CA LEU A 107 4.21 -5.43 -11.89
C LEU A 107 3.94 -4.12 -11.15
N ALA A 108 2.92 -4.08 -10.29
CA ALA A 108 2.61 -2.91 -9.47
C ALA A 108 3.77 -2.59 -8.51
N ALA A 109 4.31 -3.59 -7.82
CA ALA A 109 5.44 -3.42 -6.91
C ALA A 109 6.71 -2.93 -7.64
N ILE A 110 6.99 -3.46 -8.84
CA ILE A 110 8.12 -3.01 -9.64
C ILE A 110 7.93 -1.55 -10.09
N SER A 111 6.73 -1.19 -10.56
CA SER A 111 6.43 0.19 -10.97
C SER A 111 6.65 1.16 -9.81
N GLN A 112 6.15 0.81 -8.62
CA GLN A 112 6.32 1.62 -7.42
C GLN A 112 7.81 1.79 -7.06
N ASN A 113 8.58 0.70 -7.02
CA ASN A 113 10.02 0.77 -6.72
C ASN A 113 10.79 1.64 -7.71
N ILE A 114 10.40 1.62 -8.99
CA ILE A 114 11.00 2.48 -10.03
C ILE A 114 10.67 3.95 -9.77
N ASP A 115 9.43 4.29 -9.44
CA ASP A 115 9.01 5.67 -9.17
C ASP A 115 9.68 6.23 -7.90
N GLU A 116 9.79 5.42 -6.85
CA GLU A 116 10.53 5.77 -5.63
C GLU A 116 12.03 5.99 -5.94
N SER A 117 12.65 5.07 -6.68
CA SER A 117 14.07 5.19 -7.06
C SER A 117 14.33 6.42 -7.94
N ARG A 118 13.42 6.72 -8.88
CA ARG A 118 13.51 7.92 -9.72
C ARG A 118 13.45 9.18 -8.88
N THR A 119 12.50 9.24 -7.94
CA THR A 119 12.36 10.38 -7.03
C THR A 119 13.63 10.60 -6.20
N GLU A 120 14.21 9.52 -5.67
CA GLU A 120 15.48 9.60 -4.93
C GLU A 120 16.64 10.09 -5.81
N VAL A 121 16.75 9.57 -7.03
CA VAL A 121 17.78 9.99 -7.99
C VAL A 121 17.61 11.48 -8.34
N ASP A 122 16.39 11.93 -8.61
CA ASP A 122 16.11 13.34 -8.93
C ASP A 122 16.46 14.27 -7.76
N GLN A 123 16.15 13.87 -6.52
CA GLN A 123 16.54 14.62 -5.33
C GLN A 123 18.06 14.73 -5.18
N ARG A 124 18.77 13.61 -5.36
CA ARG A 124 20.25 13.58 -5.29
C ARG A 124 20.87 14.40 -6.41
N LEU A 125 20.32 14.33 -7.62
CA LEU A 125 20.78 15.11 -8.77
C LEU A 125 20.58 16.61 -8.52
N ALA A 126 19.42 17.04 -8.06
CA ALA A 126 19.16 18.44 -7.74
C ALA A 126 20.09 18.97 -6.63
N ALA A 127 20.36 18.16 -5.61
CA ALA A 127 21.31 18.51 -4.56
C ALA A 127 22.74 18.66 -5.12
N LEU A 128 23.16 17.75 -6.00
CA LEU A 128 24.47 17.79 -6.65
C LEU A 128 24.60 18.99 -7.59
N GLU A 129 23.58 19.30 -8.41
CA GLU A 129 23.54 20.48 -9.28
C GLU A 129 23.70 21.77 -8.48
N THR A 130 23.05 21.84 -7.31
CA THR A 130 23.18 22.98 -6.40
C THR A 130 24.61 23.12 -5.87
N GLN A 131 25.24 22.01 -5.50
CA GLN A 131 26.64 22.00 -5.04
C GLN A 131 27.60 22.42 -6.16
N ILE A 132 27.43 21.86 -7.36
CA ILE A 132 28.29 22.16 -8.52
C ILE A 132 28.18 23.63 -8.91
N LYS A 133 26.96 24.18 -9.03
CA LYS A 133 26.78 25.61 -9.35
C LYS A 133 27.46 26.50 -8.31
N ALA A 134 27.42 26.12 -7.04
CA ALA A 134 28.05 26.87 -5.97
C ALA A 134 29.59 26.78 -5.97
N GLU A 135 30.19 25.81 -6.68
CA GLU A 135 31.63 25.68 -6.89
C GLU A 135 32.11 26.33 -8.19
N THR A 136 31.32 26.28 -9.26
CA THR A 136 31.70 26.82 -10.58
C THR A 136 31.43 28.31 -10.75
N ASP A 137 30.58 28.91 -9.90
CA ASP A 137 30.18 30.33 -9.97
C ASP A 137 30.99 31.21 -9.00
N ILE A 138 32.32 31.14 -9.08
CA ILE A 138 33.23 32.03 -8.34
C ILE A 138 33.78 33.07 -9.33
N PRO A 139 33.32 34.33 -9.28
CA PRO A 139 33.81 35.37 -10.20
C PRO A 139 35.33 35.54 -10.11
N GLU A 140 35.97 35.75 -11.26
CA GLU A 140 37.41 36.01 -11.34
C GLU A 140 37.76 37.46 -10.93
N GLY A 141 36.88 38.42 -11.22
CA GLY A 141 37.10 39.83 -10.94
C GLY A 141 36.89 40.19 -9.48
N LYS A 142 37.82 40.97 -8.90
CA LYS A 142 37.79 41.44 -7.51
C LYS A 142 36.43 42.02 -7.09
N SER A 143 35.93 43.00 -7.85
CA SER A 143 34.68 43.69 -7.56
C SER A 143 33.46 42.79 -7.73
N ASP A 144 33.50 41.88 -8.71
CA ASP A 144 32.41 40.93 -8.96
C ASP A 144 32.36 39.86 -7.86
N LEU A 145 33.51 39.42 -7.39
CA LEU A 145 33.64 38.45 -6.31
C LEU A 145 33.07 38.99 -4.99
N LEU A 146 33.36 40.25 -4.64
CA LEU A 146 32.74 40.90 -3.49
C LEU A 146 31.23 41.04 -3.65
N ARG A 147 30.77 41.53 -4.81
CA ARG A 147 29.34 41.71 -5.06
C ARG A 147 28.59 40.38 -4.94
N ALA A 148 29.16 39.30 -5.47
CA ALA A 148 28.58 37.96 -5.34
C ALA A 148 28.57 37.49 -3.89
N ALA A 149 29.63 37.76 -3.12
CA ALA A 149 29.69 37.42 -1.69
C ALA A 149 28.64 38.19 -0.87
N GLU A 150 28.49 39.49 -1.13
CA GLU A 150 27.48 40.36 -0.50
C GLU A 150 26.04 39.96 -0.88
N GLN A 151 25.81 39.56 -2.13
CA GLN A 151 24.53 39.02 -2.58
C GLN A 151 24.20 37.70 -1.87
N ALA A 152 25.16 36.78 -1.80
CA ALA A 152 25.01 35.52 -1.06
C ALA A 152 24.73 35.79 0.43
N LEU A 153 25.43 36.74 1.04
CA LEU A 153 25.19 37.15 2.42
C LEU A 153 23.78 37.71 2.63
N SER A 154 23.32 38.57 1.72
CA SER A 154 21.97 39.15 1.74
C SER A 154 20.88 38.09 1.57
N ALA A 155 21.17 37.06 0.77
CA ALA A 155 20.32 35.87 0.61
C ALA A 155 20.41 34.88 1.80
N LYS A 156 21.23 35.18 2.82
CA LYS A 156 21.52 34.31 3.97
C LYS A 156 22.16 32.97 3.59
N GLU A 157 22.79 32.90 2.42
CA GLU A 157 23.61 31.77 1.95
C GLU A 157 24.99 31.83 2.62
N TYR A 158 25.02 31.73 3.95
CA TYR A 158 26.22 32.01 4.77
C TYR A 158 27.45 31.20 4.35
N ASP A 159 27.28 29.92 3.97
CA ASP A 159 28.39 29.08 3.52
C ASP A 159 28.96 29.57 2.18
N ARG A 160 28.10 29.96 1.24
CA ARG A 160 28.53 30.48 -0.06
C ARG A 160 29.20 31.83 0.11
N ALA A 161 28.59 32.74 0.85
CA ALA A 161 29.17 34.05 1.16
C ALA A 161 30.56 33.91 1.77
N ARG A 162 30.71 33.05 2.78
CA ARG A 162 32.01 32.79 3.43
C ARG A 162 33.04 32.19 2.47
N ARG A 163 32.65 31.27 1.58
CA ARG A 163 33.57 30.74 0.55
C ARG A 163 34.05 31.83 -0.40
N LEU A 164 33.15 32.68 -0.87
CA LEU A 164 33.49 33.80 -1.77
C LEU A 164 34.39 34.83 -1.06
N PHE A 165 34.08 35.20 0.18
CA PHE A 165 34.92 36.09 1.00
C PHE A 165 36.30 35.49 1.29
N ARG A 166 36.39 34.20 1.63
CA ARG A 166 37.69 33.52 1.82
C ARG A 166 38.50 33.47 0.52
N THR A 167 37.82 33.26 -0.61
CA THR A 167 38.46 33.32 -1.93
C THR A 167 38.97 34.73 -2.21
N TYR A 168 38.22 35.75 -1.85
CA TYR A 168 38.65 37.15 -1.96
C TYR A 168 39.93 37.40 -1.18
N LEU A 169 39.97 37.02 0.11
CA LEU A 169 41.16 37.16 0.96
C LEU A 169 42.35 36.36 0.42
N SER A 170 42.12 35.20 -0.18
CA SER A 170 43.18 34.39 -0.77
C SER A 170 43.73 34.97 -2.07
N ARG A 171 42.89 35.56 -2.92
CA ARG A 171 43.29 36.10 -4.24
C ARG A 171 43.82 37.54 -4.15
N TYR A 172 43.32 38.30 -3.19
CA TYR A 172 43.66 39.71 -2.97
C TYR A 172 44.12 39.93 -1.52
N PRO A 173 45.23 39.29 -1.09
CA PRO A 173 45.76 39.51 0.25
C PRO A 173 46.16 40.99 0.42
N ALA A 174 45.95 41.57 1.61
CA ALA A 174 46.24 42.97 1.94
C ALA A 174 45.42 44.02 1.17
N ASP A 175 44.27 43.64 0.62
CA ASP A 175 43.34 44.61 0.06
C ASP A 175 42.78 45.56 1.15
N ALA A 176 42.47 46.80 0.78
CA ALA A 176 41.88 47.78 1.70
C ALA A 176 40.57 47.31 2.35
N LYS A 177 39.82 46.40 1.69
CA LYS A 177 38.60 45.80 2.22
C LYS A 177 38.85 44.55 3.09
N GLU A 178 40.09 44.14 3.35
CA GLU A 178 40.38 42.93 4.13
C GLU A 178 39.69 42.95 5.51
N ALA A 179 39.73 44.08 6.21
CA ALA A 179 39.08 44.22 7.51
C ALA A 179 37.55 44.05 7.41
N GLU A 180 36.92 44.72 6.45
CA GLU A 180 35.48 44.61 6.16
C GLU A 180 35.10 43.15 5.83
N VAL A 181 35.85 42.51 4.92
CA VAL A 181 35.61 41.12 4.48
C VAL A 181 35.76 40.12 5.61
N ARG A 182 36.78 40.28 6.48
CA ARG A 182 36.95 39.40 7.65
C ARG A 182 35.84 39.59 8.66
N PHE A 183 35.38 40.82 8.87
CA PHE A 183 34.22 41.08 9.70
C PHE A 183 32.98 40.37 9.14
N GLU A 184 32.75 40.44 7.82
CA GLU A 184 31.65 39.73 7.17
C GLU A 184 31.75 38.20 7.31
N ILE A 185 32.95 37.62 7.19
CA ILE A 185 33.17 36.19 7.50
C ILE A 185 32.77 35.90 8.96
N GLY A 186 33.19 36.73 9.91
CA GLY A 186 32.79 36.63 11.31
C GLY A 186 31.26 36.69 11.50
N GLN A 187 30.57 37.59 10.79
CA GLN A 187 29.11 37.68 10.81
C GLN A 187 28.43 36.41 10.27
N THR A 188 28.94 35.82 9.18
CA THR A 188 28.40 34.54 8.66
C THR A 188 28.52 33.41 9.68
N LEU A 189 29.67 33.32 10.37
CA LEU A 189 29.94 32.30 11.39
C LEU A 189 29.05 32.51 12.61
N PHE A 190 28.91 33.77 13.05
CA PHE A 190 28.03 34.14 14.15
C PHE A 190 26.57 33.79 13.86
N ALA A 191 26.07 34.07 12.65
CA ALA A 191 24.70 33.74 12.24
C ALA A 191 24.43 32.22 12.24
N GLN A 192 25.44 31.42 11.90
CA GLN A 192 25.40 29.96 11.96
C GLN A 192 25.71 29.39 13.36
N ARG A 193 25.83 30.26 14.38
CA ARG A 193 26.12 29.91 15.78
C ARG A 193 27.51 29.29 16.01
N ASP A 194 28.41 29.41 15.03
CA ASP A 194 29.82 29.06 15.21
C ASP A 194 30.57 30.25 15.84
N TYR A 195 30.24 30.51 17.10
CA TYR A 195 30.76 31.66 17.84
C TYR A 195 32.28 31.56 18.09
N ARG A 196 32.83 30.34 18.18
CA ARG A 196 34.28 30.14 18.38
C ARG A 196 35.05 30.56 17.13
N SER A 197 34.62 30.12 15.96
CA SER A 197 35.27 30.53 14.70
C SER A 197 35.06 32.02 14.44
N ALA A 198 33.87 32.56 14.74
CA ALA A 198 33.60 34.00 14.61
C ALA A 198 34.56 34.85 15.45
N LEU A 199 34.82 34.43 16.71
CA LEU A 199 35.80 35.08 17.58
C LEU A 199 37.21 35.08 17.00
N GLY A 200 37.60 34.07 16.22
CA GLY A 200 38.89 34.04 15.53
C GLY A 200 39.05 35.19 14.53
N GLU A 201 38.01 35.45 13.72
CA GLU A 201 38.01 36.55 12.75
C GLU A 201 37.96 37.91 13.44
N PHE A 202 37.13 38.07 14.48
CA PHE A 202 37.06 39.32 15.23
C PHE A 202 38.36 39.61 15.99
N TYR A 203 39.01 38.59 16.55
CA TYR A 203 40.31 38.73 17.19
C TYR A 203 41.39 39.18 16.20
N TRP A 204 41.36 38.65 14.97
CA TRP A 204 42.28 39.12 13.92
C TRP A 204 42.11 40.62 13.68
N LEU A 205 40.88 41.14 13.63
CA LEU A 205 40.61 42.58 13.42
C LEU A 205 41.16 43.43 14.56
N VAL A 206 40.97 42.99 15.80
CA VAL A 206 41.51 43.69 16.98
C VAL A 206 43.04 43.77 16.95
N GLN A 207 43.70 42.70 16.49
CA GLN A 207 45.16 42.64 16.49
C GLN A 207 45.82 43.28 15.27
N ASN A 208 45.18 43.21 14.10
CA ASN A 208 45.82 43.58 12.82
C ASN A 208 45.17 44.78 12.13
N ALA A 209 43.94 45.15 12.51
CA ALA A 209 43.21 46.27 11.92
C ALA A 209 42.46 47.13 12.98
N PRO A 210 43.15 47.59 14.04
CA PRO A 210 42.52 48.33 15.14
C PRO A 210 41.92 49.68 14.72
N ASP A 211 42.43 50.28 13.65
CA ASP A 211 41.93 51.57 13.13
C ASP A 211 40.85 51.41 12.03
N SER A 212 40.40 50.18 11.76
CA SER A 212 39.39 49.92 10.73
C SER A 212 37.99 50.40 11.14
N GLU A 213 37.16 50.75 10.16
CA GLU A 213 35.78 51.22 10.42
C GLU A 213 34.90 50.18 11.12
N VAL A 214 35.23 48.89 10.97
CA VAL A 214 34.50 47.75 11.56
C VAL A 214 35.01 47.33 12.94
N ILE A 215 35.99 48.05 13.51
CA ILE A 215 36.62 47.62 14.78
C ILE A 215 35.61 47.58 15.93
N HIS A 216 34.75 48.58 16.06
CA HIS A 216 33.76 48.65 17.13
C HIS A 216 32.68 47.57 16.98
N ASP A 217 32.32 47.26 15.74
CA ASP A 217 31.47 46.11 15.43
C ASP A 217 32.11 44.80 15.86
N ALA A 218 33.38 44.56 15.48
CA ALA A 218 34.10 43.34 15.83
C ALA A 218 34.22 43.14 17.36
N VAL A 219 34.54 44.20 18.11
CA VAL A 219 34.61 44.16 19.58
C VAL A 219 33.24 43.88 20.19
N TYR A 220 32.17 44.50 19.67
CA TYR A 220 30.81 44.28 20.16
C TYR A 220 30.32 42.85 19.88
N TYR A 221 30.53 42.35 18.66
CA TYR A 221 30.19 40.98 18.29
C TYR A 221 31.04 39.94 19.03
N SER A 222 32.28 40.26 19.39
CA SER A 222 33.10 39.41 20.27
C SER A 222 32.46 39.26 21.65
N GLY A 223 32.00 40.37 22.24
CA GLY A 223 31.24 40.33 23.50
C GLY A 223 30.00 39.43 23.37
N LEU A 224 29.17 39.66 22.34
CA LEU A 224 28.00 38.82 22.08
C LEU A 224 28.36 37.33 21.90
N ALA A 225 29.45 37.02 21.20
CA ALA A 225 29.89 35.66 20.95
C ALA A 225 30.33 34.97 22.26
N PHE A 226 31.05 35.67 23.13
CA PHE A 226 31.40 35.16 24.46
C PHE A 226 30.16 34.90 25.33
N ALA A 227 29.19 35.81 25.33
CA ALA A 227 27.91 35.59 26.04
C ALA A 227 27.18 34.35 25.50
N LYS A 228 27.14 34.15 24.18
CA LYS A 228 26.53 32.96 23.56
C LYS A 228 27.28 31.66 23.85
N LEU A 229 28.57 31.75 24.18
CA LEU A 229 29.38 30.63 24.65
C LEU A 229 29.31 30.44 26.17
N GLY A 230 28.50 31.23 26.88
CA GLY A 230 28.37 31.21 28.33
C GLY A 230 29.61 31.68 29.09
N GLN A 231 30.51 32.40 28.41
CA GLN A 231 31.72 33.02 28.98
C GLN A 231 31.44 34.50 29.30
N CYS A 232 30.59 34.74 30.29
CA CYS A 232 30.12 36.08 30.63
C CYS A 232 31.22 37.01 31.15
N ASP A 233 32.22 36.52 31.86
CA ASP A 233 33.30 37.38 32.36
C ASP A 233 34.08 38.01 31.21
N LYS A 234 34.38 37.19 30.19
CA LYS A 234 34.98 37.68 28.94
C LYS A 234 34.03 38.59 28.19
N SER A 235 32.76 38.21 28.07
CA SER A 235 31.75 39.04 27.41
C SER A 235 31.68 40.45 28.01
N VAL A 236 31.64 40.54 29.35
CA VAL A 236 31.59 41.80 30.08
C VAL A 236 32.86 42.61 29.84
N ALA A 237 34.04 41.99 29.85
CA ALA A 237 35.30 42.68 29.55
C ALA A 237 35.30 43.33 28.15
N TYR A 238 34.79 42.63 27.13
CA TYR A 238 34.67 43.19 25.77
C TYR A 238 33.66 44.34 25.70
N PHE A 239 32.52 44.25 26.39
CA PHE A 239 31.57 45.36 26.45
C PHE A 239 32.10 46.55 27.26
N GLN A 240 32.86 46.30 28.33
CA GLN A 240 33.53 47.34 29.11
C GLN A 240 34.55 48.12 28.27
N ALA A 241 35.28 47.45 27.38
CA ALA A 241 36.21 48.10 26.46
C ALA A 241 35.50 49.13 25.54
N ILE A 242 34.24 48.88 25.16
CA ILE A 242 33.43 49.80 24.34
C ILE A 242 33.00 51.04 25.11
N ILE A 243 32.64 50.89 26.39
CA ILE A 243 32.09 51.99 27.22
C ILE A 243 33.17 52.78 27.96
N LYS A 244 34.41 52.31 27.95
CA LYS A 244 35.54 52.98 28.58
C LYS A 244 35.77 54.36 27.97
N ASP A 245 36.07 55.33 28.82
CA ASP A 245 36.40 56.69 28.38
C ASP A 245 37.59 56.65 27.41
N GLY A 246 37.43 57.31 26.26
CA GLY A 246 38.42 57.32 25.18
C GLY A 246 38.39 56.11 24.24
N SER A 247 37.38 55.23 24.32
CA SER A 247 37.27 54.07 23.41
C SER A 247 37.05 54.41 21.93
N GLY A 248 36.64 55.65 21.62
CA GLY A 248 36.25 56.06 20.27
C GLY A 248 34.95 55.44 19.75
N ALA A 249 34.33 54.54 20.53
CA ALA A 249 33.18 53.77 20.07
C ALA A 249 31.93 54.66 19.89
N PRO A 250 31.18 54.52 18.78
CA PRO A 250 29.92 55.24 18.59
C PRO A 250 28.92 55.04 19.74
N GLU A 251 28.14 56.08 20.04
CA GLU A 251 27.18 56.08 21.16
C GLU A 251 26.20 54.90 21.10
N ARG A 252 25.82 54.44 19.90
CA ARG A 252 24.97 53.26 19.69
C ARG A 252 25.55 52.00 20.35
N TYR A 253 26.86 51.75 20.19
CA TYR A 253 27.51 50.57 20.76
C TYR A 253 27.68 50.73 22.27
N GLN A 254 27.98 51.94 22.75
CA GLN A 254 28.09 52.19 24.19
C GLN A 254 26.76 51.88 24.90
N LYS A 255 25.63 52.34 24.37
CA LYS A 255 24.29 52.06 24.92
C LYS A 255 23.97 50.56 24.90
N GLN A 256 24.26 49.89 23.77
CA GLN A 256 24.04 48.46 23.63
C GLN A 256 24.92 47.64 24.60
N ALA A 257 26.20 47.97 24.70
CA ALA A 257 27.16 47.34 25.59
C ALA A 257 26.73 47.48 27.06
N LYS A 258 26.34 48.69 27.52
CA LYS A 258 25.80 48.90 28.88
C LYS A 258 24.61 47.99 29.17
N LYS A 259 23.65 47.92 28.23
CA LYS A 259 22.48 47.05 28.37
C LYS A 259 22.86 45.57 28.46
N GLN A 260 23.82 45.12 27.65
CA GLN A 260 24.29 43.72 27.71
C GLN A 260 24.98 43.43 29.04
N ILE A 261 25.84 44.33 29.53
CA ILE A 261 26.48 44.19 30.86
C ILE A 261 25.43 44.03 31.95
N GLU A 262 24.45 44.95 32.03
CA GLU A 262 23.38 44.86 33.03
C GLU A 262 22.57 43.55 32.95
N THR A 263 22.38 43.03 31.74
CA THR A 263 21.65 41.77 31.51
C THR A 263 22.45 40.58 32.00
N LEU A 264 23.74 40.51 31.63
CA LEU A 264 24.63 39.42 32.04
C LEU A 264 24.95 39.47 33.54
N GLU A 265 25.00 40.67 34.13
CA GLU A 265 25.23 40.84 35.56
C GLU A 265 24.08 40.33 36.42
N LYS A 266 22.84 40.45 35.92
CA LYS A 266 21.63 39.97 36.59
C LYS A 266 21.29 38.52 36.25
N ASP A 267 22.07 37.87 35.38
CA ASP A 267 21.83 36.48 34.99
C ASP A 267 22.08 35.55 36.18
N ASP A 268 21.13 34.67 36.44
CA ASP A 268 21.10 33.68 37.52
C ASP A 268 21.65 32.32 37.07
N GLY A 269 22.60 32.32 36.14
CA GLY A 269 23.24 31.10 35.59
C GLY A 269 22.50 30.48 34.39
N LYS A 270 21.50 31.17 33.82
CA LYS A 270 20.82 30.71 32.59
C LYS A 270 21.66 30.93 31.33
N ILE A 271 22.48 31.97 31.33
CA ILE A 271 23.37 32.34 30.22
C ILE A 271 24.82 32.14 30.65
N CYS A 272 25.16 32.58 31.87
CA CYS A 272 26.53 32.60 32.37
C CYS A 272 26.89 31.26 33.01
N THR A 273 27.66 30.46 32.28
CA THR A 273 28.14 29.14 32.76
C THR A 273 29.48 29.23 33.48
N ASP A 274 30.16 30.37 33.38
CA ASP A 274 31.49 30.62 33.96
C ASP A 274 31.45 31.33 35.32
N ARG A 275 30.31 31.93 35.69
CA ARG A 275 30.11 32.49 37.04
C ARG A 275 30.01 31.35 38.04
N ARG A 276 31.12 31.09 38.72
CA ARG A 276 31.17 30.18 39.86
C ARG A 276 30.23 30.65 40.94
N ASP A 277 29.48 29.72 41.52
CA ASP A 277 28.72 29.96 42.73
C ASP A 277 29.66 30.53 43.80
N PRO A 278 29.38 31.73 44.35
CA PRO A 278 30.21 32.29 45.42
C PRO A 278 30.22 31.40 46.68
N GLU A 279 29.22 30.53 46.85
CA GLU A 279 29.19 29.50 47.89
C GLU A 279 30.24 28.39 47.69
N ALA A 280 30.53 28.01 46.44
CA ALA A 280 31.53 26.99 46.12
C ALA A 280 32.98 27.50 46.31
N GLU A 281 33.22 28.80 46.13
CA GLU A 281 34.54 29.40 46.42
C GLU A 281 34.77 29.64 47.93
N ALA A 282 33.70 29.85 48.71
CA ALA A 282 33.79 29.92 50.17
C ALA A 282 34.17 28.56 50.80
N GLU A 283 33.72 27.44 50.21
CA GLU A 283 34.12 26.09 50.65
C GLU A 283 35.52 25.66 50.16
N ALA A 284 36.00 26.23 49.04
CA ALA A 284 37.33 25.94 48.51
C ALA A 284 38.44 26.83 49.10
N GLY A 285 38.08 27.83 49.91
CA GLY A 285 38.95 28.90 50.40
C GLY A 285 39.60 28.68 51.77
N GLU A 286 39.64 27.46 52.32
CA GLU A 286 40.42 27.18 53.53
C GLU A 286 41.91 26.99 53.17
N PRO A 287 42.83 27.87 53.60
CA PRO A 287 44.26 27.63 53.45
C PRO A 287 44.68 26.56 54.46
N ALA A 288 45.12 25.40 53.97
CA ALA A 288 45.96 24.51 54.76
C ALA A 288 47.34 25.16 54.90
N SER A 289 47.56 25.94 55.98
CA SER A 289 48.82 26.14 56.73
C SER A 289 48.65 27.20 57.81
#